data_AF-A0A7W4UKN1-F1
#
_entry.id   AF-A0A7W4UKN1-F1
#
_cell.length_a   1.000
_cell.length_b   1.000
_cell.length_c   1.000
_cell.angle_alpha   90.00
_cell.angle_beta   90.00
_cell.angle_gamma   90.00
#
_symmetry.space_group_name_H-M   'P 1'
#
loop_
_entity.id
_entity.type
_entity.pdbx_description
1 polymer ?
#
loop_
_entity_poly.entity_id
_entity_poly.type
_entity_poly.pdbx_seq_one_letter_code
_entity_poly.pdbx_strand_id
1 'polypeptide(L)'
;MFKTRRAASTALAFLLAAGAVAAMSGCSPRSDAPPSRAVATFQVVDQSSKIELATPELVEHAQKLLDGEDVSAIPVGTVVRDDASVNEPWTWRIDPATLEFADFTTEVCDGLPEYVEDGTVTSDVYCPWSAKITAIEPFED
;
A
#
# COMPACT_ATOMS: atom_id res chain seq x y z
N MET A 1 -77.36 -13.13 49.78
CA MET A 1 -78.60 -12.68 49.10
C MET A 1 -78.32 -11.32 48.49
N PHE A 2 -78.67 -11.13 47.20
CA PHE A 2 -78.60 -9.90 46.38
C PHE A 2 -77.19 -9.29 46.15
N LYS A 3 -76.50 -9.42 45.00
CA LYS A 3 -76.81 -9.19 43.56
C LYS A 3 -76.70 -7.69 43.15
N THR A 4 -75.94 -7.46 42.06
CA THR A 4 -76.05 -6.38 41.02
C THR A 4 -75.42 -4.98 41.30
N ARG A 5 -74.78 -4.21 40.38
CA ARG A 5 -74.42 -4.25 38.93
C ARG A 5 -73.21 -3.32 38.61
N ARG A 6 -72.46 -3.76 37.58
CA ARG A 6 -71.73 -3.07 36.48
C ARG A 6 -71.64 -1.53 36.45
N ALA A 7 -70.46 -1.04 36.05
CA ALA A 7 -70.30 -0.12 34.92
C ALA A 7 -68.91 -0.31 34.27
N ALA A 8 -68.87 -0.36 32.94
CA ALA A 8 -67.67 -0.40 32.13
C ALA A 8 -67.08 1.01 31.98
N SER A 9 -65.77 1.13 31.85
CA SER A 9 -65.12 2.31 31.29
C SER A 9 -63.87 1.89 30.53
N THR A 10 -63.98 2.06 29.21
CA THR A 10 -62.92 2.01 28.22
C THR A 10 -61.86 3.05 28.56
N ALA A 11 -60.60 2.65 28.67
CA ALA A 11 -59.46 3.55 28.53
C ALA A 11 -58.35 2.84 27.76
N LEU A 12 -58.22 3.27 26.51
CA LEU A 12 -57.17 2.92 25.57
C LEU A 12 -55.84 3.46 26.12
N ALA A 13 -54.85 2.61 26.35
CA ALA A 13 -53.48 3.02 26.63
C ALA A 13 -52.55 2.39 25.60
N PHE A 14 -52.14 3.24 24.65
CA PHE A 14 -50.98 3.07 23.79
C PHE A 14 -49.69 2.92 24.63
N LEU A 15 -48.60 2.52 23.95
CA LEU A 15 -47.17 2.62 24.32
C LEU A 15 -46.57 1.26 24.71
N LEU A 16 -45.48 0.75 24.13
CA LEU A 16 -44.51 1.20 23.13
C LEU A 16 -43.91 -0.07 22.50
N ALA A 17 -43.83 -0.15 21.19
CA ALA A 17 -43.03 -1.17 20.52
C ALA A 17 -41.55 -0.90 20.82
N ALA A 18 -40.90 -1.76 21.59
CA ALA A 18 -39.45 -1.78 21.71
C ALA A 18 -38.87 -2.33 20.41
N GLY A 19 -38.58 -1.44 19.47
CA GLY A 19 -37.82 -1.77 18.26
C GLY A 19 -36.38 -2.07 18.64
N ALA A 20 -35.99 -3.34 18.57
CA ALA A 20 -34.59 -3.74 18.64
C ALA A 20 -33.89 -3.29 17.35
N VAL A 21 -33.13 -2.19 17.44
CA VAL A 21 -32.26 -1.75 16.34
C VAL A 21 -30.99 -2.60 16.40
N ALA A 22 -30.94 -3.64 15.57
CA ALA A 22 -29.72 -4.40 15.37
C ALA A 22 -28.74 -3.54 14.56
N ALA A 23 -27.70 -3.01 15.23
CA ALA A 23 -26.58 -2.37 14.58
C ALA A 23 -25.81 -3.43 13.77
N MET A 24 -25.97 -3.44 12.46
CA MET A 24 -25.14 -4.21 11.55
C MET A 24 -23.77 -3.52 11.48
N SER A 25 -22.85 -3.93 12.36
CA SER A 25 -21.43 -3.63 12.22
C SER A 25 -20.96 -4.26 10.91
N GLY A 26 -20.80 -3.44 9.87
CA GLY A 26 -20.22 -3.84 8.61
C GLY A 26 -18.74 -4.15 8.79
N CYS A 27 -18.41 -5.41 9.09
CA CYS A 27 -17.09 -5.93 8.82
C CYS A 27 -17.00 -6.14 7.30
N SER A 28 -16.47 -5.14 6.58
CA SER A 28 -15.94 -5.41 5.24
C SER A 28 -14.82 -6.44 5.39
N PRO A 29 -14.81 -7.56 4.65
CA PRO A 29 -13.66 -8.44 4.64
C PRO A 29 -12.47 -7.60 4.13
N ARG A 30 -11.50 -7.35 5.01
CA ARG A 30 -10.18 -6.91 4.58
C ARG A 30 -9.67 -8.05 3.71
N SER A 31 -9.36 -7.78 2.45
CA SER A 31 -8.70 -8.77 1.61
C SER A 31 -7.34 -9.06 2.25
N ASP A 32 -7.15 -10.28 2.77
CA ASP A 32 -5.88 -10.70 3.37
C ASP A 32 -4.79 -10.94 2.30
N ALA A 33 -5.17 -10.93 1.02
CA ALA A 33 -4.23 -11.03 -0.09
C ALA A 33 -3.53 -9.67 -0.34
N PRO A 34 -2.21 -9.66 -0.60
CA PRO A 34 -1.50 -8.46 -1.04
C PRO A 34 -2.16 -7.84 -2.28
N PRO A 35 -2.11 -6.50 -2.44
CA PRO A 35 -2.60 -5.88 -3.67
C PRO A 35 -1.81 -6.40 -4.87
N SER A 36 -2.45 -6.44 -6.04
CA SER A 36 -1.82 -6.94 -7.26
C SER A 36 -0.68 -6.05 -7.77
N ARG A 37 -0.77 -4.75 -7.46
CA ARG A 37 0.24 -3.72 -7.75
C ARG A 37 0.30 -2.74 -6.60
N ALA A 38 1.46 -2.15 -6.37
CA ALA A 38 1.67 -1.13 -5.36
C ALA A 38 2.75 -0.15 -5.78
N VAL A 39 2.97 0.90 -4.98
CA VAL A 39 4.12 1.80 -5.08
C VAL A 39 4.91 1.69 -3.79
N ALA A 40 6.20 1.35 -3.90
CA ALA A 40 7.12 1.37 -2.78
C ALA A 40 7.93 2.67 -2.79
N THR A 41 8.05 3.31 -1.63
CA THR A 41 8.97 4.43 -1.42
C THR A 41 10.26 3.91 -0.79
N PHE A 42 11.39 4.23 -1.41
CA PHE A 42 12.72 3.93 -0.92
C PHE A 42 13.44 5.22 -0.54
N GLN A 43 14.01 5.25 0.67
CA GLN A 43 14.99 6.23 1.10
C GLN A 43 16.38 5.77 0.64
N VAL A 44 17.11 6.63 -0.07
CA VAL A 44 18.49 6.42 -0.53
C VAL A 44 19.33 7.58 0.01
N VAL A 45 20.08 7.31 1.08
CA VAL A 45 20.77 8.34 1.88
C VAL A 45 19.78 9.44 2.34
N ASP A 46 19.81 10.62 1.74
CA ASP A 46 18.98 11.79 2.03
C ASP A 46 17.90 12.07 0.96
N GLN A 47 17.80 11.22 -0.05
CA GLN A 47 16.84 11.32 -1.15
C GLN A 47 15.82 10.18 -1.11
N SER A 48 14.68 10.36 -1.79
CA SER A 48 13.68 9.31 -1.95
C SER A 48 13.40 9.02 -3.42
N SER A 49 13.15 7.75 -3.74
CA SER A 49 12.61 7.34 -5.04
C SER A 49 11.41 6.42 -4.83
N LYS A 50 10.41 6.52 -5.69
CA LYS A 50 9.24 5.64 -5.72
C LYS A 50 9.37 4.66 -6.88
N ILE A 51 9.07 3.40 -6.61
CA ILE A 51 9.15 2.31 -7.58
C ILE A 51 7.80 1.62 -7.62
N GLU A 52 7.26 1.42 -8.81
CA GLU A 52 6.07 0.61 -8.99
C GLU A 52 6.42 -0.88 -8.81
N LEU A 53 5.61 -1.57 -8.02
CA LEU A 53 5.63 -3.02 -7.85
C LEU A 53 4.54 -3.62 -8.76
N ALA A 54 4.94 -4.18 -9.89
CA ALA A 54 4.00 -4.61 -10.94
C ALA A 54 3.31 -5.95 -10.68
N THR A 55 3.75 -6.72 -9.68
CA THR A 55 3.22 -8.06 -9.40
C THR A 55 2.98 -8.29 -7.90
N PRO A 56 2.06 -9.19 -7.52
CA PRO A 56 1.85 -9.56 -6.12
C PRO A 56 3.12 -10.06 -5.43
N GLU A 57 4.01 -10.74 -6.15
CA GLU A 57 5.27 -11.27 -5.60
C GLU A 57 6.22 -10.14 -5.22
N LEU A 58 6.32 -9.09 -6.04
CA LEU A 58 7.11 -7.89 -5.73
C LEU A 58 6.52 -7.14 -4.52
N VAL A 59 5.19 -7.07 -4.44
CA VAL A 59 4.49 -6.48 -3.28
C VAL A 59 4.78 -7.28 -2.01
N GLU A 60 4.69 -8.60 -2.06
CA GLU A 60 4.99 -9.47 -0.92
C GLU A 60 6.46 -9.32 -0.48
N HIS A 61 7.39 -9.29 -1.43
CA HIS A 61 8.82 -9.11 -1.13
C HIS A 61 9.11 -7.76 -0.49
N ALA A 62 8.54 -6.68 -1.03
CA ALA A 62 8.66 -5.34 -0.46
C ALA A 62 8.05 -5.29 0.96
N GLN A 63 6.94 -5.98 1.21
CA GLN A 63 6.33 -6.05 2.53
C GLN A 63 7.26 -6.73 3.54
N LYS A 64 7.93 -7.83 3.17
CA LYS A 64 8.94 -8.49 4.02
C LYS A 64 10.09 -7.54 4.39
N LEU A 65 10.58 -6.77 3.42
CA LEU A 65 11.60 -5.74 3.67
C LEU A 65 11.10 -4.67 4.65
N LEU A 66 9.85 -4.22 4.50
CA LEU A 66 9.25 -3.21 5.37
C LEU A 66 9.05 -3.73 6.79
N ASP A 67 8.74 -5.02 6.94
CA ASP A 67 8.59 -5.71 8.22
C ASP A 67 9.95 -6.04 8.88
N GLY A 68 11.06 -5.73 8.20
CA GLY A 68 12.42 -5.91 8.70
C GLY A 68 12.95 -7.34 8.60
N GLU A 69 12.37 -8.16 7.72
CA GLU A 69 12.89 -9.49 7.43
C GLU A 69 14.21 -9.43 6.64
N ASP A 70 15.05 -10.45 6.83
CA ASP A 70 16.33 -10.61 6.14
C ASP A 70 16.09 -11.27 4.77
N VAL A 71 15.72 -10.43 3.80
CA VAL A 71 15.55 -10.77 2.38
C VAL A 71 16.32 -9.78 1.52
N SER A 72 16.52 -10.10 0.24
CA SER A 72 17.25 -9.23 -0.71
C SER A 72 16.68 -7.82 -0.72
N ALA A 73 17.51 -6.81 -0.46
CA ALA A 73 17.03 -5.46 -0.13
C ALA A 73 17.24 -4.43 -1.24
N ILE A 74 18.15 -4.68 -2.17
CA ILE A 74 18.54 -3.70 -3.20
C ILE A 74 17.53 -3.81 -4.34
N PRO A 75 16.69 -2.79 -4.61
CA PRO A 75 15.88 -2.78 -5.83
C PRO A 75 16.80 -2.57 -7.04
N VAL A 76 16.61 -3.37 -8.08
CA VAL A 76 17.43 -3.35 -9.30
C VAL A 76 16.51 -3.36 -10.51
N GLY A 77 16.80 -2.52 -11.50
CA GLY A 77 16.08 -2.59 -12.77
C GLY A 77 16.57 -1.57 -13.80
N THR A 78 16.05 -1.71 -15.01
CA THR A 78 16.35 -0.82 -16.14
C THR A 78 15.75 0.56 -15.90
N VAL A 79 16.52 1.62 -16.17
CA VAL A 79 16.07 3.01 -16.09
C VAL A 79 15.34 3.40 -17.37
N VAL A 80 14.11 3.89 -17.22
CA VAL A 80 13.36 4.58 -18.28
C VAL A 80 13.44 6.08 -18.00
N ARG A 81 14.11 6.82 -18.89
CA ARG A 81 14.28 8.28 -18.81
C ARG A 81 13.12 9.02 -19.45
N ASP A 82 12.96 10.30 -19.10
CA ASP A 82 11.91 11.22 -19.57
C ASP A 82 10.47 10.74 -19.28
N ASP A 83 10.31 9.89 -18.27
CA ASP A 83 9.03 9.33 -17.85
C ASP A 83 9.04 8.99 -16.36
N ALA A 84 8.56 9.92 -15.55
CA ALA A 84 8.52 9.81 -14.09
C ALA A 84 7.58 8.69 -13.61
N SER A 85 6.42 8.51 -14.26
CA SER A 85 5.29 7.74 -13.72
C SER A 85 5.04 8.09 -12.24
N VAL A 86 5.30 7.17 -11.31
CA VAL A 86 5.12 7.35 -9.86
C VAL A 86 6.32 8.00 -9.15
N ASN A 87 7.46 8.19 -9.84
CA ASN A 87 8.76 8.53 -9.25
C ASN A 87 9.04 10.03 -9.15
N GLU A 88 8.03 10.87 -8.98
CA GLU A 88 8.24 12.30 -8.71
C GLU A 88 9.14 12.49 -7.45
N PRO A 89 10.05 13.48 -7.44
CA PRO A 89 10.22 14.55 -8.43
C PRO A 89 11.12 14.20 -9.63
N TRP A 90 11.59 12.97 -9.73
CA TRP A 90 12.50 12.54 -10.79
C TRP A 90 11.79 12.42 -12.14
N THR A 91 12.53 12.63 -13.22
CA THR A 91 12.02 12.50 -14.59
C THR A 91 12.28 11.13 -15.19
N TRP A 92 12.65 10.15 -14.36
CA TRP A 92 12.90 8.77 -14.76
C TRP A 92 12.21 7.80 -13.80
N ARG A 93 12.06 6.55 -14.20
CA ARG A 93 11.63 5.44 -13.33
C ARG A 93 12.49 4.19 -13.57
N ILE A 94 12.39 3.23 -12.66
CA ILE A 94 12.73 1.83 -12.99
C ILE A 94 11.57 1.23 -13.79
N ASP A 95 11.88 0.51 -14.88
CA ASP A 95 10.90 -0.28 -15.63
C ASP A 95 10.35 -1.39 -14.71
N PRO A 96 9.04 -1.36 -14.37
CA PRO A 96 8.44 -2.33 -13.46
C PRO A 96 8.53 -3.77 -13.98
N ALA A 97 8.69 -3.97 -15.30
CA ALA A 97 8.85 -5.30 -15.89
C ALA A 97 10.26 -5.90 -15.65
N THR A 98 11.21 -5.08 -15.23
CA THR A 98 12.61 -5.47 -14.98
C THR A 98 13.00 -5.42 -13.51
N LEU A 99 12.09 -4.97 -12.64
CA LEU A 99 12.36 -4.83 -11.23
C LEU A 99 12.60 -6.20 -10.58
N GLU A 100 13.73 -6.32 -9.91
CA GLU A 100 14.05 -7.41 -8.99
C GLU A 100 14.71 -6.89 -7.71
N PHE A 101 14.84 -7.76 -6.72
CA PHE A 101 15.56 -7.46 -5.49
C PHE A 101 16.82 -8.33 -5.39
N ALA A 102 17.96 -7.71 -5.14
CA ALA A 102 19.25 -8.37 -5.06
C ALA A 102 19.91 -8.19 -3.68
N ASP A 103 20.77 -9.14 -3.32
CA ASP A 103 21.64 -9.03 -2.14
C ASP A 103 22.90 -8.21 -2.43
N PHE A 104 23.32 -8.17 -3.71
CA PHE A 104 24.53 -7.50 -4.18
C PHE A 104 24.43 -7.19 -5.69
N THR A 105 25.05 -6.09 -6.15
CA THR A 105 25.05 -5.70 -7.58
C THR A 105 26.40 -5.09 -8.00
N THR A 106 26.48 -4.31 -9.09
CA THR A 106 27.75 -3.71 -9.58
C THR A 106 27.82 -2.22 -9.25
N GLU A 107 29.02 -1.73 -8.93
CA GLU A 107 29.26 -0.34 -8.51
C GLU A 107 28.79 0.72 -9.53
N VAL A 108 28.73 0.37 -10.82
CA VAL A 108 28.37 1.33 -11.88
C VAL A 108 26.87 1.64 -11.93
N CYS A 109 26.02 0.79 -11.34
CA CYS A 109 24.58 1.06 -11.21
C CYS A 109 24.20 1.68 -9.86
N ASP A 110 25.13 1.79 -8.90
CA ASP A 110 24.88 2.37 -7.58
C ASP A 110 24.98 3.91 -7.62
N GLY A 111 24.24 4.58 -6.74
CA GLY A 111 24.22 6.03 -6.64
C GLY A 111 22.98 6.59 -5.94
N LEU A 112 22.93 7.92 -5.86
CA LEU A 112 21.74 8.65 -5.43
C LEU A 112 20.75 8.77 -6.59
N PRO A 113 19.43 8.91 -6.33
CA PRO A 113 18.44 9.17 -7.38
C PRO A 113 18.78 10.36 -8.28
N GLU A 114 19.37 11.44 -7.72
CA GLU A 114 19.83 12.59 -8.51
C GLU A 114 20.94 12.24 -9.52
N TYR A 115 21.76 11.22 -9.24
CA TYR A 115 22.83 10.79 -10.15
C TYR A 115 22.27 10.07 -11.37
N VAL A 116 21.08 9.47 -11.25
CA VAL A 116 20.35 8.97 -12.42
C VAL A 116 19.78 10.15 -13.21
N GLU A 117 19.21 11.14 -12.53
CA GLU A 117 18.62 12.34 -13.14
C GLU A 117 19.66 13.15 -13.95
N ASP A 118 20.84 13.41 -13.39
CA ASP A 118 21.88 14.24 -14.02
C ASP A 118 22.80 13.46 -14.99
N GLY A 119 22.66 12.13 -15.05
CA GLY A 119 23.42 11.25 -15.93
C GLY A 119 24.79 10.83 -15.39
N THR A 120 25.09 11.08 -14.11
CA THR A 120 26.29 10.56 -13.43
C THR A 120 26.28 9.03 -13.35
N VAL A 121 25.12 8.41 -13.09
CA VAL A 121 24.92 6.97 -13.30
C VAL A 121 24.72 6.75 -14.79
N THR A 122 25.76 6.22 -15.44
CA THR A 122 25.80 5.99 -16.90
C THR A 122 25.29 4.61 -17.32
N SER A 123 25.03 3.72 -16.36
CA SER A 123 24.43 2.41 -16.62
C SER A 123 22.97 2.57 -17.07
N ASP A 124 22.48 1.64 -17.90
CA ASP A 124 21.05 1.51 -18.22
C ASP A 124 20.26 0.90 -17.04
N VAL A 125 20.96 0.40 -16.03
CA VAL A 125 20.41 -0.22 -14.81
C VAL A 125 20.75 0.66 -13.60
N TYR A 126 19.82 0.78 -12.66
CA TYR A 126 20.01 1.44 -11.36
C TYR A 126 19.84 0.44 -10.21
N CYS A 127 20.71 0.52 -9.20
CA CYS A 127 20.79 -0.44 -8.10
C CYS A 127 21.27 0.21 -6.77
N PRO A 128 20.48 1.09 -6.14
CA PRO A 128 20.92 1.85 -4.97
C PRO A 128 21.19 0.95 -3.75
N TRP A 129 22.46 0.72 -3.40
CA TRP A 129 22.87 -0.15 -2.28
C TRP A 129 22.41 0.37 -0.93
N SER A 130 22.28 1.69 -0.81
CA SER A 130 21.81 2.35 0.41
C SER A 130 20.29 2.44 0.52
N ALA A 131 19.54 1.87 -0.44
CA ALA A 131 18.09 1.92 -0.44
C ALA A 131 17.48 1.21 0.76
N LYS A 132 16.50 1.88 1.37
CA LYS A 132 15.70 1.35 2.46
C LYS A 132 14.24 1.64 2.17
N ILE A 133 13.41 0.61 2.17
CA ILE A 133 11.97 0.81 2.01
C ILE A 133 11.41 1.54 3.25
N THR A 134 10.52 2.51 3.01
CA THR A 134 9.90 3.31 4.08
C THR A 134 8.38 3.33 4.02
N ALA A 135 7.78 3.03 2.86
CA ALA A 135 6.34 2.96 2.70
C ALA A 135 5.95 2.06 1.52
N ILE A 136 4.76 1.47 1.60
CA ILE A 136 4.07 0.80 0.50
C ILE A 136 2.65 1.35 0.45
N GLU A 137 2.23 1.81 -0.73
CA GLU A 137 0.90 2.38 -0.98
C GLU A 137 0.24 1.61 -2.13
N PRO A 138 -1.10 1.41 -2.14
CA PRO A 138 -1.78 0.83 -3.29
C PRO A 138 -1.50 1.61 -4.57
N PHE A 139 -1.37 0.91 -5.70
CA PHE A 139 -1.26 1.58 -6.99
C PHE A 139 -2.63 2.18 -7.37
N GLU A 140 -2.67 3.49 -7.60
CA GLU A 140 -3.87 4.19 -8.11
C GLU A 140 -3.72 4.36 -9.63
N ASP A 141 -4.70 3.85 -10.39
CA ASP A 141 -4.73 3.91 -11.87
C ASP A 141 -5.04 5.31 -12.41
#